data_AF-A0A348N784-F1
#
_entry.id   AF-A0A348N784-F1
#
_cell.length_a   1.000
_cell.length_b   1.000
_cell.length_c   1.000
_cell.angle_alpha   90.00
_cell.angle_beta   90.00
_cell.angle_gamma   90.00
#
_symmetry.space_group_name_H-M   'P 1'
#
loop_
_entity.id
_entity.type
_entity.pdbx_description
1 polymer ?
#
loop_
_entity_poly.entity_id
_entity_poly.type
_entity_poly.pdbx_seq_one_letter_code
_entity_poly.pdbx_strand_id
1 'polypeptide(L)'
;MPEFTYVAQDANGKEKKGNVIADTPQMAVETVTAEGLVVLSVKEANALTRELNITFGRLVKPRDLSVFCRQFVSMLSSGVTVIAALDMLSGQTENKYMAKALREVQTDIMKGESLGNAMGRQKKIFPQIMVSMVKAGEASGKLEIAFERMSEHFEKAARTEGMVRKAAMYPIIVAIVSIVVSV
;
A
#
# COMPACT_ATOMS: atom_id res chain seq x y z
N MET A 1 15.50 -3.37 22.09
CA MET A 1 14.35 -4.24 22.42
C MET A 1 14.35 -5.42 21.46
N PRO A 2 14.16 -6.66 21.94
CA PRO A 2 14.04 -7.83 21.09
C PRO A 2 12.81 -7.73 20.17
N GLU A 3 12.92 -8.29 18.98
CA GLU A 3 11.81 -8.43 18.04
C GLU A 3 11.55 -9.92 17.85
N PHE A 4 10.28 -10.31 17.80
CA PHE A 4 9.83 -11.69 17.62
C PHE A 4 8.98 -11.79 16.36
N THR A 5 9.23 -12.80 15.54
CA THR A 5 8.37 -13.13 14.40
C THR A 5 7.33 -14.15 14.84
N TYR A 6 6.07 -13.91 14.51
CA TYR A 6 4.96 -14.80 14.84
C TYR A 6 4.20 -15.28 13.59
N VAL A 7 3.64 -16.48 13.72
CA VAL A 7 2.58 -16.99 12.83
C VAL A 7 1.35 -17.19 13.70
N ALA A 8 0.23 -16.56 13.33
CA ALA A 8 -1.03 -16.64 14.05
C ALA A 8 -2.20 -16.83 13.08
N GLN A 9 -3.32 -17.28 13.58
CA GLN A 9 -4.54 -17.53 12.82
C GLN A 9 -5.61 -16.53 13.25
N ASP A 10 -6.31 -15.91 12.31
CA ASP A 10 -7.49 -15.10 12.63
C ASP A 10 -8.72 -15.98 12.91
N ALA A 11 -9.81 -15.36 13.38
CA ALA A 11 -11.07 -16.07 13.68
C ALA A 11 -11.68 -16.82 12.49
N ASN A 12 -11.27 -16.50 11.25
CA ASN A 12 -11.72 -17.16 10.03
C ASN A 12 -10.78 -18.28 9.57
N GLY A 13 -9.79 -18.62 10.37
CA GLY A 13 -8.85 -19.68 10.07
C GLY A 13 -7.70 -19.26 9.15
N LYS A 14 -7.54 -17.98 8.82
CA LYS A 14 -6.51 -17.50 7.88
C LYS A 14 -5.21 -17.21 8.62
N GLU A 15 -4.10 -17.75 8.12
CA GLU A 15 -2.78 -17.46 8.64
C GLU A 15 -2.36 -16.01 8.40
N LYS A 16 -1.86 -15.36 9.45
CA LYS A 16 -1.18 -14.08 9.44
C LYS A 16 0.23 -14.26 10.00
N LYS A 17 1.19 -13.67 9.30
CA LYS A 17 2.60 -13.62 9.70
C LYS A 17 2.97 -12.17 9.97
N GLY A 18 3.69 -11.92 11.06
CA GLY A 18 4.06 -10.57 11.47
C GLY A 18 5.23 -10.58 12.45
N ASN A 19 5.67 -9.38 12.82
CA ASN A 19 6.67 -9.17 13.85
C ASN A 19 6.06 -8.37 14.99
N VAL A 20 6.54 -8.63 16.22
CA VAL A 20 6.14 -7.93 17.43
C VAL A 20 7.37 -7.60 18.26
N ILE A 21 7.42 -6.38 18.82
CA ILE A 21 8.47 -5.97 19.74
C ILE A 21 8.02 -6.37 21.13
N ALA A 22 8.81 -7.20 21.81
CA ALA A 22 8.52 -7.66 23.16
C ALA A 22 9.83 -7.98 23.89
N ASP A 23 9.84 -7.88 25.22
CA ASP A 23 11.02 -8.19 26.01
C ASP A 23 11.18 -9.71 26.25
N THR A 24 10.08 -10.47 26.11
CA THR A 24 10.06 -11.94 26.26
C THR A 24 9.16 -12.61 25.21
N PRO A 25 9.40 -13.89 24.87
CA PRO A 25 8.50 -14.66 24.00
C PRO A 25 7.06 -14.73 24.54
N GLN A 26 6.88 -14.77 25.86
CA GLN A 26 5.57 -14.78 26.51
C GLN A 26 4.82 -13.47 26.27
N MET A 27 5.50 -12.33 26.43
CA MET A 27 4.92 -11.02 26.11
C MET A 27 4.59 -10.87 24.62
N ALA A 28 5.38 -11.48 23.73
CA ALA A 28 5.07 -11.52 22.30
C ALA A 28 3.76 -12.28 22.02
N VAL A 29 3.54 -13.43 22.67
CA VAL A 29 2.29 -14.20 22.54
C VAL A 29 1.09 -13.39 23.07
N GLU A 30 1.23 -12.76 24.23
CA GLU A 30 0.18 -11.95 24.84
C GLU A 30 -0.22 -10.76 23.96
N THR A 31 0.77 -10.05 23.41
CA THR A 31 0.54 -8.90 22.53
C THR A 31 -0.21 -9.31 21.26
N VAL A 32 0.19 -10.43 20.63
CA VAL A 32 -0.45 -10.92 19.41
C VAL A 32 -1.85 -11.47 19.68
N THR A 33 -2.05 -12.08 20.86
CA THR A 33 -3.36 -12.60 21.27
C THR A 33 -4.32 -11.47 21.63
N ALA A 34 -3.82 -10.35 22.19
CA ALA A 34 -4.59 -9.14 22.44
C ALA A 34 -5.10 -8.49 21.14
N GLU A 35 -4.47 -8.74 20.00
CA GLU A 35 -4.94 -8.32 18.67
C GLU A 35 -6.03 -9.24 18.08
N GLY A 36 -6.52 -10.23 18.86
CA GLY A 36 -7.55 -11.17 18.43
C GLY A 36 -7.04 -12.26 17.48
N LEU A 37 -5.74 -12.56 17.51
CA LEU A 37 -5.10 -13.59 16.71
C LEU A 37 -4.70 -14.79 17.58
N VAL A 38 -4.94 -16.01 17.11
CA VAL A 38 -4.53 -17.24 17.80
C VAL A 38 -3.10 -17.58 17.38
N VAL A 39 -2.15 -17.52 18.31
CA VAL A 39 -0.72 -17.72 18.00
C VAL A 39 -0.42 -19.20 17.74
N LEU A 40 0.14 -19.51 16.57
CA LEU A 40 0.59 -20.86 16.16
C LEU A 40 2.08 -21.07 16.43
N SER A 41 2.90 -20.03 16.28
CA SER A 41 4.33 -20.09 16.63
C SER A 41 4.92 -18.69 16.85
N VAL A 42 5.91 -18.60 17.74
CA VAL A 42 6.72 -17.38 17.98
C VAL A 42 8.20 -17.78 17.95
N LYS A 43 9.02 -17.03 17.21
CA LYS A 43 10.47 -17.23 17.13
C LYS A 43 11.18 -15.89 17.29
N GLU A 44 12.34 -15.90 17.94
CA GLU A 44 13.19 -14.72 18.06
C GLU A 44 13.69 -14.29 16.68
N ALA A 45 13.61 -12.99 16.38
CA ALA A 45 13.99 -12.48 15.07
C ALA A 45 15.53 -12.41 14.96
N ASN A 46 16.11 -13.41 14.28
CA ASN A 46 17.52 -13.43 13.90
C ASN A 46 17.82 -12.32 12.86
N ALA A 47 19.09 -11.96 12.68
CA ALA A 47 19.52 -10.92 11.73
C ALA A 47 19.00 -11.15 10.29
N LEU A 48 18.93 -12.41 9.85
CA LEU A 48 18.37 -12.80 8.56
C LEU A 48 16.84 -12.61 8.49
N THR A 49 16.13 -12.79 9.61
CA THR A 49 14.68 -12.62 9.73
C THR A 49 14.27 -11.16 9.94
N ARG A 50 15.13 -10.33 10.54
CA ARG A 50 14.93 -8.87 10.67
C ARG A 50 14.92 -8.17 9.32
N GLU A 51 15.75 -8.62 8.37
CA GLU A 51 15.75 -8.10 7.00
C GLU A 51 14.57 -8.64 6.17
N LEU A 52 14.06 -9.81 6.52
CA LEU A 52 12.82 -10.37 5.99
C LEU A 52 11.61 -9.77 6.72
N ASN A 53 11.52 -8.45 6.75
CA ASN A 53 10.24 -7.77 6.95
C ASN A 53 9.41 -7.97 5.67
N ILE A 54 9.03 -9.23 5.38
CA ILE A 54 8.17 -9.61 4.26
C ILE A 54 6.77 -9.13 4.62
N THR A 55 6.57 -7.82 4.48
CA THR A 55 5.24 -7.29 4.28
C THR A 55 4.76 -7.93 2.98
N PHE A 56 4.01 -9.03 3.05
CA PHE A 56 3.28 -9.59 1.90
C PHE A 56 2.24 -8.55 1.46
N GLY A 57 2.69 -7.59 0.66
CA GLY A 57 1.87 -6.58 0.01
C GLY A 57 1.88 -6.82 -1.49
N ARG A 58 0.77 -6.51 -2.15
CA ARG A 58 0.74 -6.44 -3.62
C ARG A 58 1.40 -5.14 -4.06
N LEU A 59 2.17 -5.16 -5.15
CA LEU A 59 2.68 -3.94 -5.76
C LEU A 59 1.52 -2.96 -6.04
N VAL A 60 1.76 -1.67 -5.80
CA VAL A 60 0.76 -0.62 -6.06
C VAL A 60 0.53 -0.55 -7.56
N LYS A 61 -0.72 -0.75 -7.98
CA LYS A 61 -1.14 -0.71 -9.38
C LYS A 61 -1.75 0.64 -9.73
N PRO A 62 -1.84 0.99 -11.02
CA PRO A 62 -2.55 2.19 -11.47
C PRO A 62 -3.96 2.31 -10.90
N ARG A 63 -4.68 1.19 -10.76
CA ARG A 63 -6.02 1.19 -10.14
C ARG A 63 -6.00 1.69 -8.69
N ASP A 64 -5.01 1.28 -7.90
CA ASP A 64 -4.89 1.68 -6.50
C ASP A 64 -4.64 3.20 -6.39
N LEU A 65 -3.76 3.74 -7.27
CA LEU A 65 -3.50 5.19 -7.38
C LEU A 65 -4.72 5.99 -7.83
N SER A 66 -5.48 5.48 -8.81
CA SER A 66 -6.70 6.14 -9.29
C SER A 66 -7.77 6.26 -8.19
N VAL A 67 -7.99 5.18 -7.43
CA VAL A 67 -8.95 5.17 -6.32
C VAL A 67 -8.51 6.17 -5.24
N PHE A 68 -7.24 6.13 -4.84
CA PHE A 68 -6.68 7.09 -3.90
C PHE A 68 -6.89 8.54 -4.34
N CYS A 69 -6.52 8.89 -5.58
CA CYS A 69 -6.69 10.25 -6.09
C CYS A 69 -8.15 10.71 -6.01
N ARG A 70 -9.10 9.86 -6.42
CA ARG A 70 -10.53 10.19 -6.42
C ARG A 70 -11.09 10.39 -5.01
N GLN A 71 -10.71 9.52 -4.09
CA GLN A 71 -11.11 9.65 -2.69
C GLN A 71 -10.49 10.91 -2.07
N PHE A 72 -9.23 11.19 -2.38
CA PHE A 72 -8.54 12.38 -1.91
C PHE A 72 -9.19 13.67 -2.43
N VAL A 73 -9.52 13.75 -3.73
CA VAL A 73 -10.30 14.88 -4.28
C VAL A 73 -11.62 15.04 -3.54
N SER A 74 -12.39 13.96 -3.39
CA SER A 74 -13.69 13.99 -2.70
C SER A 74 -13.58 14.56 -1.28
N MET A 75 -12.53 14.16 -0.56
CA MET A 75 -12.23 14.68 0.78
C MET A 75 -11.86 16.15 0.76
N LEU A 76 -10.94 16.56 -0.10
CA LEU A 76 -10.51 17.96 -0.22
C LEU A 76 -11.68 18.89 -0.59
N SER A 77 -12.52 18.49 -1.56
CA SER A 77 -13.70 19.26 -1.96
C SER A 77 -14.76 19.35 -0.85
N SER A 78 -14.76 18.43 0.11
CA SER A 78 -15.59 18.52 1.33
C SER A 78 -14.96 19.35 2.45
N GLY A 79 -13.81 19.99 2.21
CA GLY A 79 -13.11 20.82 3.18
C GLY A 79 -12.23 20.05 4.17
N VAL A 80 -12.03 18.74 3.96
CA VAL A 80 -11.13 17.94 4.80
C VAL A 80 -9.69 18.38 4.53
N THR A 81 -8.91 18.58 5.61
CA THR A 81 -7.50 18.97 5.48
C THR A 81 -6.67 17.84 4.86
N VAL A 82 -5.58 18.20 4.17
CA VAL A 82 -4.66 17.24 3.54
C VAL A 82 -4.16 16.18 4.53
N ILE A 83 -3.79 16.60 5.75
CA ILE A 83 -3.26 15.71 6.79
C ILE A 83 -4.34 14.70 7.24
N ALA A 84 -5.56 15.17 7.48
CA ALA A 84 -6.67 14.29 7.86
C ALA A 84 -7.08 13.34 6.73
N ALA A 85 -7.09 13.80 5.48
CA ALA A 85 -7.38 12.97 4.33
C ALA A 85 -6.33 11.86 4.15
N LEU A 86 -5.04 12.17 4.30
CA LEU A 86 -3.96 11.17 4.27
C LEU A 86 -4.11 10.12 5.38
N ASP A 87 -4.46 10.55 6.59
CA ASP A 87 -4.69 9.67 7.74
C ASP A 87 -5.79 8.64 7.43
N MET A 88 -6.96 9.14 7.04
CA MET A 88 -8.14 8.32 6.75
C MET A 88 -7.88 7.35 5.60
N LEU A 89 -7.25 7.80 4.51
CA LEU A 89 -6.92 6.94 3.37
C LEU A 89 -5.86 5.90 3.70
N SER A 90 -4.92 6.21 4.60
CA SER A 90 -3.95 5.22 5.08
C SER A 90 -4.60 4.09 5.87
N GLY A 91 -5.71 4.36 6.55
CA GLY A 91 -6.52 3.37 7.26
C GLY A 91 -7.47 2.59 6.36
N GLN A 92 -7.93 3.19 5.26
CA GLN A 92 -8.91 2.56 4.34
C GLN A 92 -8.28 1.77 3.19
N THR A 93 -7.03 2.05 2.81
CA THR A 93 -6.41 1.37 1.68
C THR A 93 -6.06 -0.09 2.01
N GLU A 94 -6.49 -1.01 1.15
CA GLU A 94 -6.16 -2.44 1.28
C GLU A 94 -4.68 -2.73 1.01
N ASN A 95 -4.00 -1.86 0.26
CA ASN A 95 -2.62 -2.05 -0.11
C ASN A 95 -1.69 -1.58 1.02
N LYS A 96 -1.09 -2.53 1.74
CA LYS A 96 -0.19 -2.26 2.88
C LYS A 96 0.99 -1.35 2.53
N TYR A 97 1.56 -1.45 1.33
CA TYR A 97 2.66 -0.57 0.92
C TYR A 97 2.18 0.86 0.70
N MET A 98 0.99 1.01 0.13
CA MET A 98 0.37 2.32 -0.04
C MET A 98 0.00 2.93 1.31
N ALA A 99 -0.60 2.14 2.22
CA ALA A 99 -0.93 2.58 3.59
C ALA A 99 0.32 3.12 4.30
N LYS A 100 1.42 2.38 4.26
CA LYS A 100 2.70 2.81 4.85
C LYS A 100 3.20 4.11 4.23
N ALA A 101 3.22 4.20 2.91
CA ALA A 101 3.66 5.41 2.23
C ALA A 101 2.79 6.64 2.54
N LEU A 102 1.48 6.47 2.67
CA LEU A 102 0.57 7.57 3.05
C LEU A 102 0.85 8.08 4.47
N ARG A 103 1.11 7.18 5.43
CA ARG A 103 1.50 7.56 6.80
C ARG A 103 2.85 8.28 6.84
N GLU A 104 3.81 7.82 6.05
CA GLU A 104 5.12 8.47 5.94
C GLU A 104 4.99 9.87 5.32
N VAL A 105 4.17 10.03 4.26
CA VAL A 105 3.88 11.34 3.65
C VAL A 105 3.18 12.27 4.65
N GLN A 106 2.17 11.79 5.36
CA GLN A 106 1.48 12.56 6.40
C GLN A 106 2.47 13.05 7.47
N THR A 107 3.35 12.16 7.94
CA THR A 107 4.37 12.46 8.94
C THR A 107 5.34 13.54 8.45
N ASP A 108 5.77 13.48 7.19
CA ASP A 108 6.68 14.47 6.62
C ASP A 108 6.01 15.83 6.45
N ILE A 109 4.72 15.87 6.09
CA ILE A 109 3.95 17.12 6.03
C ILE A 109 3.77 17.74 7.41
N MET A 110 3.51 16.92 8.44
CA MET A 110 3.45 17.40 9.83
C MET A 110 4.76 18.01 10.31
N LYS A 111 5.90 17.60 9.73
CA LYS A 111 7.22 18.19 9.97
C LYS A 111 7.50 19.44 9.14
N GLY A 112 6.54 19.88 8.31
CA GLY A 112 6.63 21.08 7.48
C GLY A 112 7.15 20.85 6.07
N GLU A 113 7.28 19.60 5.62
CA GLU A 113 7.63 19.32 4.21
C GLU A 113 6.42 19.51 3.30
N SER A 114 6.65 19.99 2.07
CA SER A 114 5.58 20.11 1.07
C SER A 114 5.05 18.73 0.69
N LEU A 115 3.75 18.63 0.37
CA LEU A 115 3.10 17.38 -0.05
C LEU A 115 3.82 16.76 -1.25
N GLY A 116 4.16 17.58 -2.25
CA GLY A 116 4.87 17.11 -3.43
C GLY A 116 6.27 16.57 -3.12
N ASN A 117 6.99 17.15 -2.16
CA ASN A 117 8.31 16.64 -1.74
C ASN A 117 8.20 15.36 -0.92
N ALA A 118 7.27 15.31 0.03
CA ALA A 118 6.99 14.12 0.84
C ALA A 118 6.62 12.91 -0.05
N MET A 119 5.72 13.10 -1.02
CA MET A 119 5.40 12.07 -2.01
C MET A 119 6.61 11.68 -2.86
N GLY A 120 7.47 12.62 -3.21
CA GLY A 120 8.71 12.39 -3.97
C GLY A 120 9.73 11.49 -3.27
N ARG A 121 9.65 11.33 -1.94
CA ARG A 121 10.48 10.37 -1.19
C ARG A 121 10.01 8.92 -1.38
N GLN A 122 8.71 8.75 -1.59
CA GLN A 122 8.06 7.44 -1.78
C GLN A 122 8.05 7.00 -3.26
N LYS A 123 9.20 7.04 -3.93
CA LYS A 123 9.35 6.81 -5.39
C LYS A 123 8.85 5.46 -5.89
N LYS A 124 8.82 4.44 -5.02
CA LYS A 124 8.30 3.10 -5.34
C LYS A 124 6.77 3.07 -5.42
N ILE A 125 6.10 4.08 -4.87
CA ILE A 125 4.65 4.14 -4.72
C ILE A 125 4.06 5.24 -5.59
N PHE A 126 4.64 6.44 -5.55
CA PHE A 126 4.17 7.57 -6.35
C PHE A 126 5.06 7.78 -7.56
N PRO A 127 4.54 7.58 -8.79
CA PRO A 127 5.28 7.83 -10.01
C PRO A 127 5.65 9.30 -10.17
N GLN A 128 6.75 9.58 -10.88
CA GLN A 128 7.28 10.93 -11.05
C GLN A 128 6.25 11.92 -11.64
N ILE A 129 5.40 11.47 -12.58
CA ILE A 129 4.35 12.31 -13.17
C ILE A 129 3.36 12.82 -12.12
N MET A 130 3.02 11.98 -11.14
CA MET A 130 2.12 12.34 -10.05
C MET A 130 2.79 13.35 -9.12
N VAL A 131 4.04 13.10 -8.74
CA VAL A 131 4.83 14.00 -7.89
C VAL A 131 4.93 15.39 -8.53
N SER A 132 5.26 15.47 -9.82
CA SER A 132 5.36 16.74 -10.54
C SER A 132 4.02 17.50 -10.61
N MET A 133 2.93 16.78 -10.86
CA MET A 133 1.59 17.38 -10.91
C MET A 133 1.13 17.89 -9.55
N VAL A 134 1.41 17.14 -8.47
CA VAL A 134 1.10 17.56 -7.11
C VAL A 134 1.92 18.78 -6.72
N LYS A 135 3.22 18.84 -7.06
CA LYS A 135 4.05 20.04 -6.84
C LYS A 135 3.48 21.26 -7.56
N ALA A 136 3.05 21.11 -8.81
CA ALA A 136 2.41 22.19 -9.56
C ALA A 136 1.06 22.61 -8.95
N GLY A 137 0.26 21.65 -8.50
CA GLY A 137 -1.01 21.90 -7.81
C GLY A 137 -0.82 22.61 -6.47
N GLU A 138 0.17 22.19 -5.68
CA GLU A 138 0.53 22.79 -4.40
C GLU A 138 0.99 24.24 -4.58
N ALA A 139 1.90 24.49 -5.53
CA ALA A 139 2.41 25.84 -5.81
C ALA A 139 1.33 26.80 -6.36
N SER A 140 0.31 26.28 -7.04
CA SER A 140 -0.80 27.07 -7.59
C SER A 140 -2.05 27.11 -6.71
N GLY A 141 -2.02 26.46 -5.55
CA GLY A 141 -3.18 26.32 -4.66
C GLY A 141 -4.33 25.48 -5.25
N LYS A 142 -4.05 24.68 -6.28
CA LYS A 142 -5.04 23.90 -7.05
C LYS A 142 -4.79 22.40 -6.92
N LEU A 143 -4.68 21.92 -5.69
CA LEU A 143 -4.46 20.49 -5.40
C LEU A 143 -5.60 19.62 -5.92
N GLU A 144 -6.86 20.04 -5.75
CA GLU A 144 -8.03 19.29 -6.26
C GLU A 144 -7.92 19.01 -7.77
N ILE A 145 -7.58 20.03 -8.57
CA ILE A 145 -7.41 19.88 -10.01
C ILE A 145 -6.23 18.95 -10.35
N ALA A 146 -5.13 19.03 -9.60
CA ALA A 146 -3.99 18.16 -9.81
C ALA A 146 -4.34 16.68 -9.55
N PHE A 147 -5.02 16.40 -8.43
CA PHE A 147 -5.43 15.04 -8.09
C PHE A 147 -6.56 14.52 -9.00
N GLU A 148 -7.47 15.37 -9.47
CA GLU A 148 -8.51 14.97 -10.43
C GLU A 148 -7.87 14.49 -11.76
N ARG A 149 -6.93 15.27 -12.30
CA ARG A 149 -6.18 14.87 -13.51
C ARG A 149 -5.41 13.57 -13.31
N MET A 150 -4.83 13.36 -12.13
CA MET A 150 -4.12 12.11 -11.81
C MET A 150 -5.09 10.93 -11.64
N SER A 151 -6.26 11.15 -11.06
CA SER A 151 -7.34 10.15 -10.99
C SER A 151 -7.71 9.65 -12.38
N GLU A 152 -7.99 10.57 -13.31
CA GLU A 152 -8.31 10.24 -14.71
C GLU A 152 -7.15 9.55 -15.43
N HIS A 153 -5.92 10.04 -15.24
CA HIS A 153 -4.74 9.45 -15.86
C HIS A 153 -4.55 7.99 -15.43
N PHE A 154 -4.58 7.72 -14.13
CA PHE A 154 -4.41 6.38 -13.60
C PHE A 154 -5.61 5.47 -13.87
N GLU A 155 -6.82 6.03 -14.00
CA GLU A 155 -7.99 5.27 -14.44
C GLU A 155 -7.80 4.77 -15.87
N LYS A 156 -7.36 5.64 -16.79
CA LYS A 156 -7.06 5.27 -18.17
C LYS A 156 -5.93 4.23 -18.22
N ALA A 157 -4.86 4.42 -17.44
CA ALA A 157 -3.77 3.46 -17.35
C ALA A 157 -4.25 2.07 -16.86
N ALA A 158 -5.08 2.04 -15.82
CA ALA A 158 -5.66 0.81 -15.28
C ALA A 158 -6.58 0.10 -16.30
N ARG A 159 -7.37 0.87 -17.06
CA ARG A 159 -8.21 0.31 -18.14
C ARG A 159 -7.36 -0.31 -19.24
N THR A 160 -6.30 0.37 -19.68
CA THR A 160 -5.38 -0.14 -20.71
C THR A 160 -4.68 -1.43 -20.25
N GLU A 161 -4.15 -1.45 -19.03
CA GLU A 161 -3.54 -2.66 -18.45
C GLU A 161 -4.54 -3.83 -18.41
N GLY A 162 -5.79 -3.54 -18.02
CA GLY A 162 -6.88 -4.52 -18.01
C GLY A 162 -7.21 -5.07 -19.41
N MET A 163 -7.23 -4.22 -20.44
CA MET A 163 -7.47 -4.65 -21.83
C MET A 163 -6.34 -5.53 -22.35
N VAL A 164 -5.09 -5.15 -22.12
CA VAL A 164 -3.91 -5.94 -22.52
C VAL A 164 -3.96 -7.32 -21.85
N ARG A 165 -4.25 -7.37 -20.56
CA ARG A 165 -4.35 -8.64 -19.81
C ARG A 165 -5.47 -9.54 -20.34
N LYS A 166 -6.63 -8.96 -20.70
CA LYS A 166 -7.74 -9.72 -21.29
C LYS A 166 -7.39 -10.24 -22.69
N ALA A 167 -6.76 -9.43 -23.53
CA ALA A 167 -6.35 -9.81 -24.88
C ALA A 167 -5.30 -10.94 -24.87
N ALA A 168 -4.36 -10.89 -23.93
CA ALA A 168 -3.32 -11.91 -23.78
C ALA A 168 -3.85 -13.26 -23.24
N MET A 169 -5.04 -13.29 -22.65
CA MET A 169 -5.58 -14.49 -21.99
C MET A 169 -5.81 -15.63 -22.97
N TYR A 170 -6.41 -15.38 -24.14
CA TYR A 170 -6.68 -16.43 -25.13
C TYR A 170 -5.38 -17.06 -25.69
N PRO A 171 -4.39 -16.30 -26.19
CA PRO A 171 -3.11 -16.86 -26.63
C PRO A 171 -2.38 -17.68 -25.55
N ILE A 172 -2.39 -17.23 -24.29
CA ILE A 172 -1.74 -17.94 -23.18
C ILE A 172 -2.41 -19.30 -22.93
N ILE A 173 -3.75 -19.34 -22.90
CA ILE A 173 -4.50 -20.59 -22.68
C ILE A 173 -4.19 -21.58 -23.81
N VAL A 174 -4.25 -21.13 -25.07
CA VAL A 174 -3.95 -21.98 -26.23
C VAL A 174 -2.51 -22.50 -26.17
N ALA A 175 -1.54 -21.65 -25.84
CA ALA A 175 -0.13 -22.05 -25.73
C ALA A 175 0.09 -23.12 -24.64
N ILE A 176 -0.54 -22.97 -23.47
CA ILE A 176 -0.45 -23.96 -22.38
C ILE A 176 -1.05 -25.29 -22.82
N VAL A 177 -2.24 -25.28 -23.44
CA VAL A 177 -2.89 -26.51 -23.93
C VAL A 177 -2.02 -27.20 -24.99
N SER A 178 -1.47 -26.45 -25.95
CA SER A 178 -0.59 -27.01 -26.98
C SER A 178 0.66 -27.67 -26.39
N ILE A 179 1.28 -27.07 -25.37
CA ILE A 179 2.44 -27.66 -24.69
C ILE A 179 2.04 -28.96 -23.97
N VAL A 180 0.92 -28.95 -23.24
CA VAL A 180 0.43 -30.14 -22.50
C VAL A 180 0.08 -31.29 -23.44
N VAL A 181 -0.45 -31.02 -24.63
CA VAL A 181 -0.78 -32.05 -25.63
C VAL A 181 0.48 -32.58 -26.35
N SER A 182 1.53 -31.77 -26.46
CA SER A 182 2.74 -32.12 -27.23
C SER A 182 3.79 -32.89 -26.41
N VAL A 183 3.73 -32.85 -25.07
CA VAL A 183 4.63 -33.56 -24.14
C VAL A 183 3.99 -34.86 -23.68
#